data_AF-A0A8H6ILV7-F1
#
_entry.id   AF-A0A8H6ILV7-F1
#
_cell.length_a   1.000
_cell.length_b   1.000
_cell.length_c   1.000
_cell.angle_alpha   90.00
_cell.angle_beta   90.00
_cell.angle_gamma   90.00
#
_symmetry.space_group_name_H-M   'P 1'
#
loop_
_entity.id
_entity.type
_entity.pdbx_description
1 polymer ?
#
loop_
_entity_poly.entity_id
_entity_poly.type
_entity_poly.pdbx_seq_one_letter_code
_entity_poly.pdbx_strand_id
1 'polypeptide(L)'
;VKCDLNYETLTIEEVLQHLQTCIDAESDKNVEGKWLEAVNFDLSGMTTKSGSRTKADLDNLNTVRPVILTATDHHTFFVNSAALKISGINASTPDPPGGRVDRLPGSREPSGMLQDTASELLAGPDPLTTEELKTGLQAALRALREAGVTTFQEAVASPSQHALFQSIQTTGGLSARPFFDYRITVPDTTAGVDALVKDVVNVTSTLSTPGKVVPNPVFKWQAVKIFMDGIIMYPANTGAVLGPYLYQVGNSSEWVVPPNATIVEPYVKLEPLAALLGELAKNRVDAQIHADGDGAVRRVLDAVEVFRAQSPNLTDYKIAIAHAELSHPDDWKRRGDLGVDAIVSFQWAQPSATWDPLTFNSLGSERVPYLEAFVDIAEGGRPVIYGSDWPIDQLDEFLALKAGVIRQGDPQNPHSPASQGAPFNTSTFPGRKMTREAALRAITIEAARFLRADTSIGSLEVPEEEIARQKVLLTMLGGEVVYVADGTDLGRGVTPKFPNTNTTTADVKNVGGFSGRAISEQAKELRSVLGRRHSCHH
;
A
#
# COMPACT_ATOMS: atom_id res chain seq x y z
N VAL A 1 14.22 -21.11 4.27
CA VAL A 1 13.15 -20.45 5.05
C VAL A 1 13.79 -19.26 5.72
N LYS A 2 13.23 -18.06 5.59
CA LYS A 2 13.81 -16.87 6.23
C LYS A 2 13.58 -16.92 7.73
N CYS A 3 14.48 -16.34 8.52
CA CYS A 3 14.27 -16.15 9.94
C CYS A 3 13.29 -14.98 10.14
N ASP A 4 12.12 -15.24 10.72
CA ASP A 4 11.08 -14.23 10.87
C ASP A 4 11.04 -13.69 12.31
N LEU A 5 11.31 -12.39 12.47
CA LEU A 5 11.25 -11.71 13.77
C LEU A 5 9.83 -11.30 14.17
N ASN A 6 8.83 -11.64 13.35
CA ASN A 6 7.39 -11.52 13.61
C ASN A 6 6.91 -10.12 14.00
N TYR A 7 7.58 -9.07 13.54
CA TYR A 7 7.26 -7.68 13.90
C TYR A 7 7.34 -7.42 15.41
N GLU A 8 8.04 -8.28 16.17
CA GLU A 8 8.16 -8.14 17.60
C GLU A 8 9.10 -6.99 17.95
N THR A 9 8.68 -6.14 18.88
CA THR A 9 9.52 -5.09 19.44
C THR A 9 10.54 -5.70 20.39
N LEU A 10 11.71 -6.05 19.88
CA LEU A 10 12.79 -6.74 20.60
C LEU A 10 13.97 -5.80 20.92
N THR A 11 14.71 -6.11 21.98
CA THR A 11 16.05 -5.56 22.24
C THR A 11 17.09 -6.16 21.27
N ILE A 12 18.27 -5.54 21.14
CA ILE A 12 19.36 -6.12 20.34
C ILE A 12 19.77 -7.52 20.84
N GLU A 13 19.78 -7.74 22.15
CA GLU A 13 20.11 -9.04 22.76
C GLU A 13 19.09 -10.12 22.38
N GLU A 14 17.79 -9.79 22.45
CA GLU A 14 16.70 -10.70 22.06
C GLU A 14 16.73 -11.00 20.55
N VAL A 15 17.02 -10.00 19.71
CA VAL A 15 17.22 -10.20 18.26
C VAL A 15 18.38 -11.17 18.02
N LEU A 16 19.55 -10.96 18.64
CA LEU A 16 20.70 -11.84 18.48
C LEU A 16 20.40 -13.27 18.94
N GLN A 17 19.67 -13.44 20.05
CA GLN A 17 19.24 -14.76 20.52
C GLN A 17 18.30 -15.46 19.54
N HIS A 18 17.35 -14.71 18.96
CA HIS A 18 16.43 -15.24 17.96
C HIS A 18 17.17 -15.66 16.69
N LEU A 19 18.06 -14.81 16.18
CA LEU A 19 18.90 -15.11 15.02
C LEU A 19 19.78 -16.34 15.28
N GLN A 20 20.37 -16.45 16.47
CA GLN A 20 21.18 -17.61 16.85
C GLN A 20 20.35 -18.89 16.86
N THR A 21 19.10 -18.83 17.31
CA THR A 21 18.16 -19.96 17.27
C THR A 21 17.87 -20.39 15.83
N CYS A 22 17.63 -19.43 14.92
CA CYS A 22 17.48 -19.72 13.49
C CYS A 22 18.73 -20.37 12.89
N ILE A 23 19.93 -19.84 13.21
CA ILE A 23 21.21 -20.39 12.76
C ILE A 23 21.38 -21.83 13.24
N ASP A 24 21.08 -22.11 14.50
CA ASP A 24 21.28 -23.44 15.09
C ASP A 24 20.30 -24.50 14.59
N ALA A 25 19.13 -24.07 14.10
CA ALA A 25 18.15 -24.95 13.46
C ALA A 25 18.57 -25.40 12.04
N GLU A 26 19.51 -24.71 11.41
CA GLU A 26 19.97 -25.02 10.05
C GLU A 26 21.19 -25.94 10.03
N SER A 27 21.12 -27.00 9.21
CA SER A 27 22.21 -27.97 9.05
C SER A 27 23.40 -27.43 8.28
N ASP A 28 23.25 -26.31 7.57
CA ASP A 28 24.25 -25.70 6.70
C ASP A 28 24.76 -24.34 7.20
N LYS A 29 24.66 -24.10 8.52
CA LYS A 29 25.07 -22.87 9.21
C LYS A 29 26.54 -22.41 9.02
N ASN A 30 27.39 -23.28 8.49
CA ASN A 30 28.81 -23.04 8.23
C ASN A 30 29.17 -23.04 6.73
N VAL A 31 28.19 -23.08 5.82
CA VAL A 31 28.47 -22.98 4.39
C VAL A 31 28.83 -21.54 4.06
N GLU A 32 30.10 -21.34 3.70
CA GLU A 32 30.62 -20.03 3.30
C GLU A 32 29.89 -19.51 2.05
N GLY A 33 29.55 -18.22 2.05
CA GLY A 33 28.82 -17.57 0.95
C GLY A 33 27.30 -17.73 0.98
N LYS A 34 26.75 -18.67 1.77
CA LYS A 34 25.28 -18.75 1.99
C LYS A 34 24.85 -17.63 2.96
N TRP A 35 23.81 -16.89 2.60
CA TRP A 35 23.26 -15.83 3.45
C TRP A 35 22.35 -16.37 4.56
N LEU A 36 22.38 -15.72 5.71
CA LEU A 36 21.27 -15.74 6.67
C LEU A 36 20.40 -14.52 6.41
N GLU A 37 19.16 -14.77 6.00
CA GLU A 37 18.15 -13.74 5.82
C GLU A 37 17.20 -13.72 7.01
N ALA A 38 17.03 -12.54 7.59
CA ALA A 38 16.02 -12.24 8.57
C ALA A 38 15.11 -11.10 8.10
N VAL A 39 13.82 -11.21 8.40
CA VAL A 39 12.79 -10.25 7.95
C VAL A 39 11.92 -9.80 9.13
N ASN A 40 11.14 -8.75 8.88
CA ASN A 40 10.18 -8.18 9.84
C ASN A 40 10.86 -7.69 11.13
N PHE A 41 12.05 -7.10 10.99
CA PHE A 41 12.83 -6.54 12.08
C PHE A 41 12.31 -5.14 12.48
N ASP A 42 11.75 -5.01 13.69
CA ASP A 42 11.30 -3.71 14.23
C ASP A 42 12.49 -2.86 14.70
N LEU A 43 13.06 -2.11 13.76
CA LEU A 43 14.18 -1.21 14.03
C LEU A 43 13.81 -0.09 15.01
N SER A 44 12.63 0.49 14.86
CA SER A 44 12.16 1.62 15.65
C SER A 44 11.99 1.21 17.11
N GLY A 45 11.27 0.12 17.35
CA GLY A 45 11.13 -0.48 18.67
C GLY A 45 12.47 -0.86 19.28
N MET A 46 13.37 -1.50 18.53
CA MET A 46 14.71 -1.82 19.04
C MET A 46 15.52 -0.55 19.39
N THR A 47 15.39 0.53 18.60
CA THR A 47 16.04 1.82 18.90
C THR A 47 15.60 2.36 20.25
N THR A 48 14.30 2.31 20.53
CA THR A 48 13.77 2.78 21.81
C THR A 48 14.25 1.94 23.00
N LYS A 49 14.43 0.63 22.80
CA LYS A 49 14.81 -0.32 23.86
C LYS A 49 16.32 -0.43 24.12
N SER A 50 17.15 -0.31 23.09
CA SER A 50 18.58 -0.67 23.15
C SER A 50 19.54 0.43 22.69
N GLY A 51 19.05 1.52 22.08
CA GLY A 51 19.90 2.61 21.61
C GLY A 51 20.72 2.26 20.36
N SER A 52 22.04 2.46 20.40
CA SER A 52 22.93 2.29 19.23
C SER A 52 23.14 0.81 18.89
N ARG A 53 23.23 0.51 17.58
CA ARG A 53 23.54 -0.82 17.03
C ARG A 53 24.63 -0.70 15.96
N THR A 54 25.43 -1.74 15.79
CA THR A 54 26.46 -1.81 14.74
C THR A 54 26.65 -3.23 14.24
N LYS A 55 27.28 -3.39 13.09
CA LYS A 55 27.67 -4.68 12.51
C LYS A 55 28.39 -5.60 13.52
N ALA A 56 29.10 -5.03 14.50
CA ALA A 56 29.80 -5.77 15.54
C ALA A 56 28.84 -6.57 16.44
N ASP A 57 27.59 -6.12 16.60
CA ASP A 57 26.56 -6.86 17.33
C ASP A 57 26.23 -8.16 16.58
N LEU A 58 26.00 -8.08 15.27
CA LEU A 58 25.73 -9.24 14.42
C LEU A 58 26.97 -10.14 14.23
N ASP A 59 28.18 -9.59 14.32
CA ASP A 59 29.43 -10.35 14.27
C ASP A 59 29.62 -11.28 15.50
N ASN A 60 28.83 -11.11 16.57
CA ASN A 60 28.83 -12.01 17.74
C ASN A 60 28.05 -13.31 17.51
N LEU A 61 27.30 -13.43 16.42
CA LEU A 61 26.59 -14.67 16.07
C LEU A 61 27.59 -15.77 15.73
N ASN A 62 27.28 -17.01 16.12
CA ASN A 62 28.13 -18.17 15.84
C ASN A 62 27.95 -18.68 14.40
N THR A 63 28.32 -17.83 13.43
CA THR A 63 28.27 -18.13 12.00
C THR A 63 29.32 -17.34 11.23
N VAL A 64 29.81 -17.92 10.13
CA VAL A 64 30.68 -17.22 9.16
C VAL A 64 29.88 -16.58 8.02
N ARG A 65 28.56 -16.75 8.02
CA ARG A 65 27.68 -16.33 6.94
C ARG A 65 27.52 -14.80 6.90
N PRO A 66 27.39 -14.21 5.70
CA PRO A 66 26.74 -12.91 5.56
C PRO A 66 25.35 -12.93 6.20
N VAL A 67 25.07 -11.95 7.05
CA VAL A 67 23.76 -11.78 7.71
C VAL A 67 23.11 -10.51 7.19
N ILE A 68 21.83 -10.60 6.84
CA ILE A 68 20.99 -9.46 6.44
C ILE A 68 19.67 -9.50 7.19
N LEU A 69 19.35 -8.41 7.88
CA LEU A 69 18.05 -8.14 8.47
C LEU A 69 17.38 -7.06 7.64
N THR A 70 16.19 -7.34 7.12
CA THR A 70 15.32 -6.33 6.51
C THR A 70 14.36 -5.81 7.56
N ALA A 71 14.40 -4.51 7.81
CA ALA A 71 13.51 -3.85 8.75
C ALA A 71 12.06 -3.82 8.23
N THR A 72 11.11 -3.67 9.15
CA THR A 72 9.67 -3.60 8.85
C THR A 72 9.29 -2.41 7.97
N ASP A 73 10.12 -1.36 7.94
CA ASP A 73 9.94 -0.24 7.02
C ASP A 73 10.31 -0.60 5.56
N HIS A 74 10.98 -1.73 5.30
CA HIS A 74 11.56 -2.10 4.00
C HIS A 74 12.54 -1.10 3.37
N HIS A 75 12.86 -0.01 4.06
CA HIS A 75 13.81 1.02 3.69
C HIS A 75 15.16 0.83 4.40
N THR A 76 15.18 0.09 5.51
CA THR A 76 16.38 -0.10 6.32
C THR A 76 16.87 -1.55 6.33
N PHE A 77 18.17 -1.73 6.15
CA PHE A 77 18.83 -3.03 6.18
C PHE A 77 19.98 -3.02 7.19
N PHE A 78 20.05 -4.05 8.03
CA PHE A 78 21.11 -4.23 9.01
C PHE A 78 21.93 -5.48 8.70
N VAL A 79 23.24 -5.29 8.50
CA VAL A 79 24.14 -6.33 8.03
C VAL A 79 25.41 -6.43 8.88
N ASN A 80 25.98 -7.63 8.91
CA ASN A 80 27.25 -7.90 9.61
C ASN A 80 28.49 -7.55 8.77
N SER A 81 29.68 -7.72 9.33
CA SER A 81 30.93 -7.42 8.63
C SER A 81 31.17 -8.34 7.41
N ALA A 82 30.71 -9.60 7.47
CA ALA A 82 30.83 -10.54 6.36
C ALA A 82 30.01 -10.10 5.14
N ALA A 83 28.78 -9.61 5.35
CA ALA A 83 27.91 -9.07 4.32
C ALA A 83 28.46 -7.80 3.65
N LEU A 84 29.05 -6.88 4.43
CA LEU A 84 29.73 -5.70 3.86
C LEU A 84 30.92 -6.11 3.00
N LYS A 85 31.73 -7.08 3.47
CA LYS A 85 32.92 -7.56 2.78
C LYS A 85 32.58 -8.20 1.43
N ILE A 86 31.62 -9.12 1.38
CA ILE A 86 31.22 -9.78 0.12
C ILE A 86 30.58 -8.80 -0.87
N SER A 87 29.92 -7.76 -0.36
CA SER A 87 29.33 -6.69 -1.16
C SER A 87 30.33 -5.61 -1.59
N GLY A 88 31.59 -5.68 -1.14
CA GLY A 88 32.62 -4.68 -1.44
C GLY A 88 32.41 -3.32 -0.76
N ILE A 89 31.52 -3.23 0.22
CA ILE A 89 31.17 -1.98 0.91
C ILE A 89 32.20 -1.69 2.01
N ASN A 90 32.83 -0.51 1.94
CA ASN A 90 33.89 -0.11 2.86
C ASN A 90 33.91 1.42 3.05
N ALA A 91 34.92 1.95 3.76
CA ALA A 91 34.97 3.37 4.10
C ALA A 91 35.05 4.33 2.90
N SER A 92 35.49 3.85 1.74
CA SER A 92 35.54 4.60 0.48
C SER A 92 34.23 4.58 -0.30
N THR A 93 33.28 3.70 0.03
CA THR A 93 31.98 3.60 -0.65
C THR A 93 31.20 4.92 -0.44
N PRO A 94 30.83 5.62 -1.52
CA PRO A 94 29.96 6.79 -1.42
C PRO A 94 28.50 6.36 -1.15
N ASP A 95 27.70 7.29 -0.69
CA ASP A 95 26.25 7.12 -0.65
C ASP A 95 25.70 7.15 -2.09
N PRO A 96 24.84 6.20 -2.51
CA PRO A 96 24.23 6.23 -3.83
C PRO A 96 23.15 7.33 -3.90
N PRO A 97 22.77 7.77 -5.11
CA PRO A 97 21.58 8.60 -5.27
C PRO A 97 20.37 7.91 -4.64
N GLY A 98 19.68 8.61 -3.75
CA GLY A 98 18.47 8.13 -3.12
C GLY A 98 18.65 7.13 -1.97
N GLY A 99 19.86 7.04 -1.40
CA GLY A 99 20.12 6.16 -0.27
C GLY A 99 21.37 6.56 0.50
N ARG A 100 21.53 5.97 1.68
CA ARG A 100 22.65 6.31 2.59
C ARG A 100 23.21 5.06 3.22
N VAL A 101 24.54 4.96 3.27
CA VAL A 101 25.21 3.92 4.05
C VAL A 101 25.63 4.56 5.37
N ASP A 102 24.99 4.18 6.47
CA ASP A 102 25.28 4.79 7.77
C ASP A 102 26.72 4.47 8.22
N ARG A 103 27.29 5.39 9.01
CA ARG A 103 28.69 5.37 9.42
C ARG A 103 28.83 5.33 10.94
N LEU A 104 29.91 4.72 11.42
CA LEU A 104 30.26 4.80 12.83
C LEU A 104 30.56 6.27 13.22
N PRO A 105 30.19 6.71 14.43
CA PRO A 105 30.43 8.08 14.88
C PRO A 105 31.89 8.52 14.70
N GLY A 106 32.09 9.69 14.08
CA GLY A 106 33.43 10.25 13.85
C GLY A 106 34.29 9.50 12.82
N SER A 107 33.70 8.59 12.03
CA SER A 107 34.41 7.74 11.07
C SER A 107 33.72 7.70 9.71
N ARG A 108 34.45 7.26 8.69
CA ARG A 108 33.90 6.85 7.39
C ARG A 108 33.63 5.36 7.31
N GLU A 109 33.87 4.61 8.38
CA GLU A 109 33.60 3.18 8.43
C GLU A 109 32.09 2.89 8.43
N PRO A 110 31.58 2.01 7.54
CA PRO A 110 30.17 1.61 7.56
C PRO A 110 29.77 0.97 8.88
N SER A 111 28.64 1.40 9.44
CA SER A 111 28.09 0.87 10.69
C SER A 111 27.44 -0.50 10.51
N GLY A 112 27.10 -0.90 9.28
CA GLY A 112 26.26 -2.07 8.97
C GLY A 112 24.81 -1.71 8.68
N MET A 113 24.40 -0.46 8.84
CA MET A 113 23.06 0.00 8.46
C MET A 113 23.09 0.63 7.06
N LEU A 114 22.14 0.25 6.21
CA LEU A 114 21.96 0.76 4.85
C LEU A 114 20.52 1.21 4.67
N GLN A 115 20.34 2.40 4.08
CA GLN A 115 19.07 3.09 3.91
C GLN A 115 18.72 3.21 2.43
N ASP A 116 17.47 2.91 2.08
CA ASP A 116 16.88 3.04 0.75
C ASP A 116 17.71 2.36 -0.34
N THR A 117 18.08 3.09 -1.40
CA THR A 117 18.86 2.54 -2.54
C THR A 117 20.27 2.07 -2.15
N ALA A 118 20.76 2.41 -0.96
CA ALA A 118 21.99 1.82 -0.45
C ALA A 118 21.89 0.31 -0.25
N SER A 119 20.67 -0.22 -0.05
CA SER A 119 20.44 -1.66 -0.02
C SER A 119 20.80 -2.36 -1.35
N GLU A 120 20.68 -1.66 -2.49
CA GLU A 120 21.01 -2.20 -3.82
C GLU A 120 22.53 -2.40 -4.00
N LEU A 121 23.37 -1.86 -3.10
CA LEU A 121 24.81 -2.13 -3.06
C LEU A 121 25.15 -3.51 -2.48
N LEU A 122 24.21 -4.13 -1.76
CA LEU A 122 24.43 -5.43 -1.15
C LEU A 122 24.39 -6.51 -2.22
N ALA A 123 25.35 -7.46 -2.18
CA ALA A 123 25.32 -8.63 -3.05
C ALA A 123 24.06 -9.46 -2.83
N GLY A 124 23.55 -9.47 -1.58
CA GLY A 124 22.29 -10.07 -1.20
C GLY A 124 22.23 -11.60 -1.30
N PRO A 125 21.15 -12.20 -0.77
CA PRO A 125 20.87 -13.62 -0.94
C PRO A 125 20.59 -13.99 -2.41
N ASP A 126 20.64 -15.28 -2.72
CA ASP A 126 20.27 -15.77 -4.06
C ASP A 126 18.81 -15.40 -4.40
N PRO A 127 18.51 -14.99 -5.64
CA PRO A 127 17.15 -14.73 -6.07
C PRO A 127 16.24 -15.95 -5.93
N LEU A 128 14.98 -15.72 -5.54
CA LEU A 128 13.97 -16.78 -5.50
C LEU A 128 13.75 -17.38 -6.89
N THR A 129 13.49 -18.69 -6.93
CA THR A 129 13.11 -19.40 -8.16
C THR A 129 11.71 -19.00 -8.63
N THR A 130 11.42 -19.20 -9.91
CA THR A 130 10.08 -18.93 -10.47
C THR A 130 8.96 -19.67 -9.74
N GLU A 131 9.18 -20.91 -9.30
CA GLU A 131 8.17 -21.69 -8.58
C GLU A 131 7.95 -21.18 -7.14
N GLU A 132 9.00 -20.71 -6.46
CA GLU A 132 8.86 -20.05 -5.17
C GLU A 132 8.08 -18.74 -5.29
N LEU A 133 8.41 -17.92 -6.30
CA LEU A 133 7.67 -16.70 -6.59
C LEU A 133 6.20 -16.98 -6.89
N LYS A 134 5.91 -18.03 -7.67
CA LYS A 134 4.54 -18.44 -8.01
C LYS A 134 3.76 -18.88 -6.77
N THR A 135 4.40 -19.64 -5.90
CA THR A 135 3.82 -20.08 -4.62
C THR A 135 3.52 -18.88 -3.73
N GLY A 136 4.47 -17.93 -3.62
CA GLY A 136 4.28 -16.67 -2.89
C GLY A 136 3.11 -15.85 -3.44
N LEU A 137 3.01 -15.72 -4.76
CA LEU A 137 1.91 -14.98 -5.39
C LEU A 137 0.55 -15.68 -5.19
N GLN A 138 0.49 -17.01 -5.22
CA GLN A 138 -0.74 -17.75 -4.89
C GLN A 138 -1.17 -17.53 -3.43
N ALA A 139 -0.23 -17.49 -2.50
CA ALA A 139 -0.48 -17.15 -1.11
C ALA A 139 -0.96 -15.70 -0.95
N ALA A 140 -0.34 -14.76 -1.67
CA ALA A 140 -0.74 -13.36 -1.64
C ALA A 140 -2.18 -13.16 -2.17
N LEU A 141 -2.52 -13.79 -3.31
CA LEU A 141 -3.88 -13.78 -3.84
C LEU A 141 -4.89 -14.45 -2.89
N ARG A 142 -4.47 -15.43 -2.08
CA ARG A 142 -5.32 -16.02 -1.03
C ARG A 142 -5.57 -15.00 0.09
N ALA A 143 -4.54 -14.31 0.57
CA ALA A 143 -4.68 -13.28 1.60
C ALA A 143 -5.59 -12.13 1.16
N LEU A 144 -5.42 -11.63 -0.08
CA LEU A 144 -6.30 -10.61 -0.65
C LEU A 144 -7.77 -11.06 -0.67
N ARG A 145 -8.05 -12.32 -1.05
CA ARG A 145 -9.43 -12.87 -0.99
C ARG A 145 -10.00 -12.91 0.41
N GLU A 146 -9.19 -13.31 1.39
CA GLU A 146 -9.61 -13.37 2.80
C GLU A 146 -9.90 -11.98 3.37
N ALA A 147 -9.17 -10.95 2.91
CA ALA A 147 -9.40 -9.55 3.25
C ALA A 147 -10.56 -8.90 2.46
N GLY A 148 -11.13 -9.58 1.46
CA GLY A 148 -12.18 -9.02 0.58
C GLY A 148 -11.67 -8.08 -0.51
N VAL A 149 -10.36 -8.06 -0.77
CA VAL A 149 -9.73 -7.24 -1.81
C VAL A 149 -9.86 -7.93 -3.17
N THR A 150 -10.56 -7.27 -4.10
CA THR A 150 -10.82 -7.80 -5.46
C THR A 150 -10.03 -7.10 -6.57
N THR A 151 -9.37 -5.99 -6.24
CA THR A 151 -8.56 -5.17 -7.15
C THR A 151 -7.43 -4.56 -6.34
N PHE A 152 -6.23 -4.51 -6.89
CA PHE A 152 -5.07 -3.90 -6.25
C PHE A 152 -4.17 -3.23 -7.29
N GLN A 153 -3.35 -2.29 -6.82
CA GLN A 153 -2.33 -1.64 -7.62
C GLN A 153 -0.95 -2.15 -7.19
N GLU A 154 -0.27 -2.85 -8.09
CA GLU A 154 1.12 -3.28 -7.96
C GLU A 154 2.02 -2.12 -8.37
N ALA A 155 2.51 -1.39 -7.36
CA ALA A 155 3.24 -0.14 -7.54
C ALA A 155 4.63 -0.35 -8.14
N VAL A 156 5.26 -1.52 -8.00
CA VAL A 156 6.63 -1.76 -8.48
C VAL A 156 6.62 -2.95 -9.42
N ALA A 157 5.92 -2.79 -10.55
CA ALA A 157 5.72 -3.86 -11.51
C ALA A 157 6.83 -3.92 -12.56
N SER A 158 7.09 -5.14 -13.04
CA SER A 158 8.00 -5.45 -14.13
C SER A 158 7.39 -6.48 -15.09
N PRO A 159 7.90 -6.56 -16.34
CA PRO A 159 7.45 -7.59 -17.29
C PRO A 159 7.64 -9.03 -16.80
N SER A 160 8.65 -9.30 -15.95
CA SER A 160 8.86 -10.63 -15.38
C SER A 160 7.79 -10.98 -14.32
N GLN A 161 7.41 -10.02 -13.46
CA GLN A 161 6.28 -10.20 -12.55
C GLN A 161 4.97 -10.41 -13.33
N HIS A 162 4.75 -9.67 -14.43
CA HIS A 162 3.59 -9.89 -15.29
C HIS A 162 3.47 -11.34 -15.77
N ALA A 163 4.57 -11.92 -16.25
CA ALA A 163 4.59 -13.31 -16.74
C ALA A 163 4.20 -14.30 -15.63
N LEU A 164 4.56 -14.02 -14.38
CA LEU A 164 4.15 -14.81 -13.22
C LEU A 164 2.64 -14.74 -13.00
N PHE A 165 2.06 -13.53 -13.00
CA PHE A 165 0.61 -13.33 -12.91
C PHE A 165 -0.13 -14.02 -14.06
N GLN A 166 0.40 -13.93 -15.28
CA GLN A 166 -0.13 -14.61 -16.45
C GLN A 166 -0.15 -16.13 -16.27
N SER A 167 0.91 -16.72 -15.71
CA SER A 167 0.98 -18.16 -15.43
C SER A 167 -0.08 -18.65 -14.43
N ILE A 168 -0.54 -17.77 -13.53
CA ILE A 168 -1.62 -18.06 -12.58
C ILE A 168 -2.99 -17.85 -13.25
N GLN A 169 -3.12 -16.84 -14.10
CA GLN A 169 -4.36 -16.60 -14.85
C GLN A 169 -4.69 -17.76 -15.79
N THR A 170 -3.69 -18.34 -16.48
CA THR A 170 -3.92 -19.47 -17.41
C THR A 170 -4.42 -20.74 -16.72
N THR A 171 -4.18 -20.90 -15.41
CA THR A 171 -4.72 -21.99 -14.60
C THR A 171 -6.03 -21.63 -13.88
N GLY A 172 -6.58 -20.43 -14.14
CA GLY A 172 -7.79 -19.92 -13.50
C GLY A 172 -7.61 -19.47 -12.05
N GLY A 173 -6.36 -19.32 -11.59
CA GLY A 173 -6.05 -19.00 -10.19
C GLY A 173 -6.05 -17.51 -9.85
N LEU A 174 -6.15 -16.62 -10.85
CA LEU A 174 -6.11 -15.16 -10.65
C LEU A 174 -7.43 -14.69 -10.06
N SER A 175 -7.45 -14.35 -8.77
CA SER A 175 -8.68 -14.02 -8.03
C SER A 175 -8.90 -12.53 -7.73
N ALA A 176 -7.98 -11.67 -8.15
CA ALA A 176 -8.09 -10.22 -8.02
C ALA A 176 -7.57 -9.56 -9.32
N ARG A 177 -8.01 -8.32 -9.58
CA ARG A 177 -7.59 -7.52 -10.74
C ARG A 177 -6.30 -6.76 -10.41
N PRO A 178 -5.15 -7.12 -11.02
CA PRO A 178 -3.93 -6.33 -10.88
C PRO A 178 -3.94 -5.14 -11.83
N PHE A 179 -3.65 -3.97 -11.28
CA PHE A 179 -3.22 -2.80 -12.01
C PHE A 179 -1.73 -2.61 -11.75
N PHE A 180 -0.92 -2.53 -12.81
CA PHE A 180 0.52 -2.49 -12.72
C PHE A 180 1.05 -1.10 -13.03
N ASP A 181 1.96 -0.63 -12.18
CA ASP A 181 2.71 0.59 -12.37
C ASP A 181 4.16 0.22 -12.70
N TYR A 182 4.63 0.64 -13.87
CA TYR A 182 6.00 0.32 -14.30
C TYR A 182 7.01 1.18 -13.52
N ARG A 183 7.88 0.57 -12.70
CA ARG A 183 8.93 1.30 -11.98
C ARG A 183 9.94 1.87 -12.97
N ILE A 184 10.16 3.18 -12.90
CA ILE A 184 11.14 3.89 -13.71
C ILE A 184 12.04 4.77 -12.84
N THR A 185 13.23 5.05 -13.34
CA THR A 185 14.15 6.03 -12.74
C THR A 185 14.16 7.28 -13.61
N VAL A 186 13.88 8.44 -13.00
CA VAL A 186 13.91 9.71 -13.74
C VAL A 186 15.36 10.06 -14.09
N PRO A 187 15.67 10.42 -15.35
CA PRO A 187 17.01 10.83 -15.72
C PRO A 187 17.43 12.14 -15.04
N ASP A 188 18.73 12.31 -14.76
CA ASP A 188 19.27 13.54 -14.14
C ASP A 188 19.08 14.81 -14.97
N THR A 189 18.81 14.65 -16.27
CA THR A 189 18.63 15.74 -17.24
C THR A 189 17.47 15.40 -18.18
N THR A 190 16.95 16.40 -18.91
CA THR A 190 15.84 16.19 -19.85
C THR A 190 16.21 15.35 -21.07
N ALA A 191 17.50 15.17 -21.38
CA ALA A 191 17.96 14.50 -22.61
C ALA A 191 17.51 13.02 -22.73
N GLY A 192 17.23 12.34 -21.62
CA GLY A 192 16.81 10.94 -21.59
C GLY A 192 15.30 10.72 -21.56
N VAL A 193 14.50 11.78 -21.42
CA VAL A 193 13.05 11.66 -21.14
C VAL A 193 12.31 11.00 -22.31
N ASP A 194 12.51 11.45 -23.54
CA ASP A 194 11.79 10.92 -24.70
C ASP A 194 12.04 9.42 -24.92
N ALA A 195 13.30 8.99 -24.72
CA ALA A 195 13.68 7.59 -24.85
C ALA A 195 13.02 6.73 -23.76
N LEU A 196 13.00 7.23 -22.51
CA LEU A 196 12.35 6.55 -21.40
C LEU A 196 10.84 6.43 -21.62
N VAL A 197 10.16 7.52 -22.01
CA VAL A 197 8.70 7.51 -22.25
C VAL A 197 8.34 6.57 -23.40
N LYS A 198 9.18 6.50 -24.43
CA LYS A 198 8.98 5.51 -25.52
C LYS A 198 9.02 4.07 -25.01
N ASP A 199 9.94 3.73 -24.11
CA ASP A 199 9.98 2.41 -23.48
C ASP A 199 8.74 2.16 -22.62
N VAL A 200 8.36 3.13 -21.78
CA VAL A 200 7.15 3.08 -20.94
C VAL A 200 5.91 2.81 -21.79
N VAL A 201 5.71 3.55 -22.88
CA VAL A 201 4.56 3.37 -23.79
C VAL A 201 4.60 1.99 -24.41
N ASN A 202 5.78 1.49 -24.83
CA ASN A 202 5.93 0.16 -25.38
C ASN A 202 5.53 -0.93 -24.37
N VAL A 203 6.02 -0.86 -23.13
CA VAL A 203 5.70 -1.82 -22.06
C VAL A 203 4.22 -1.77 -21.72
N THR A 204 3.70 -0.58 -21.40
CA THR A 204 2.31 -0.40 -20.94
C THR A 204 1.30 -0.79 -22.02
N SER A 205 1.51 -0.41 -23.29
CA SER A 205 0.59 -0.77 -24.37
C SER A 205 0.66 -2.27 -24.74
N THR A 206 1.82 -2.91 -24.62
CA THR A 206 1.99 -4.33 -24.98
C THR A 206 1.42 -5.27 -23.92
N LEU A 207 1.62 -4.96 -22.63
CA LEU A 207 1.23 -5.85 -21.53
C LEU A 207 -0.19 -5.59 -21.00
N SER A 208 -0.77 -4.42 -21.28
CA SER A 208 -2.14 -4.10 -20.86
C SER A 208 -3.16 -4.88 -21.70
N THR A 209 -4.13 -5.50 -21.04
CA THR A 209 -5.29 -6.10 -21.72
C THR A 209 -6.11 -4.98 -22.37
N PRO A 210 -6.33 -5.00 -23.70
CA PRO A 210 -7.09 -3.97 -24.39
C PRO A 210 -8.55 -3.87 -23.89
N GLY A 211 -9.15 -2.69 -24.03
CA GLY A 211 -10.56 -2.45 -23.71
C GLY A 211 -10.82 -2.03 -22.25
N LYS A 212 -12.07 -2.10 -21.80
CA LYS A 212 -12.47 -1.72 -20.44
C LYS A 212 -12.22 -2.85 -19.43
N VAL A 213 -12.29 -2.53 -18.15
CA VAL A 213 -12.36 -3.54 -17.09
C VAL A 213 -13.67 -4.32 -17.24
N VAL A 214 -13.60 -5.63 -17.04
CA VAL A 214 -14.73 -6.56 -17.12
C VAL A 214 -14.84 -7.37 -15.82
N PRO A 215 -15.93 -8.15 -15.62
CA PRO A 215 -16.09 -8.94 -14.40
C PRO A 215 -14.94 -9.91 -14.14
N ASN A 216 -14.38 -10.55 -15.17
CA ASN A 216 -13.21 -11.42 -15.00
C ASN A 216 -11.92 -10.60 -14.83
N PRO A 217 -10.94 -11.08 -14.03
CA PRO A 217 -9.67 -10.40 -13.89
C PRO A 217 -8.91 -10.24 -15.20
N VAL A 218 -8.51 -8.99 -15.48
CA VAL A 218 -7.69 -8.59 -16.63
C VAL A 218 -6.44 -7.87 -16.13
N PHE A 219 -5.38 -7.85 -16.95
CA PHE A 219 -4.18 -7.10 -16.65
C PHE A 219 -4.33 -5.67 -17.15
N LYS A 220 -4.04 -4.68 -16.29
CA LYS A 220 -4.02 -3.27 -16.68
C LYS A 220 -2.65 -2.68 -16.41
N TRP A 221 -2.05 -2.08 -17.42
CA TRP A 221 -0.87 -1.23 -17.31
C TRP A 221 -1.26 0.17 -17.77
N GLN A 222 -1.16 1.14 -16.86
CA GLN A 222 -1.63 2.50 -17.15
C GLN A 222 -0.80 3.59 -16.48
N ALA A 223 -0.04 3.24 -15.44
CA ALA A 223 0.80 4.18 -14.71
C ALA A 223 2.27 3.75 -14.69
N VAL A 224 3.12 4.71 -14.34
CA VAL A 224 4.49 4.46 -13.89
C VAL A 224 4.62 4.71 -12.40
N LYS A 225 5.64 4.12 -11.76
CA LYS A 225 6.04 4.44 -10.40
C LYS A 225 7.38 5.16 -10.38
N ILE A 226 7.41 6.28 -9.67
CA ILE A 226 8.59 7.14 -9.48
C ILE A 226 8.85 7.32 -7.97
N PHE A 227 10.11 7.42 -7.56
CA PHE A 227 10.51 7.73 -6.19
C PHE A 227 11.15 9.12 -6.11
N MET A 228 10.63 9.96 -5.22
CA MET A 228 11.13 11.32 -4.99
C MET A 228 12.02 11.44 -3.75
N ASP A 229 11.84 10.57 -2.78
CA ASP A 229 12.58 10.54 -1.51
C ASP A 229 12.48 9.15 -0.85
N GLY A 230 13.03 9.02 0.36
CA GLY A 230 12.91 7.83 1.20
C GLY A 230 11.78 7.98 2.22
N ILE A 231 12.09 7.78 3.50
CA ILE A 231 11.10 7.84 4.59
C ILE A 231 11.42 8.90 5.65
N ILE A 232 10.41 9.54 6.22
CA ILE A 232 10.56 10.58 7.25
C ILE A 232 10.87 10.04 8.65
N MET A 233 10.68 8.73 8.85
CA MET A 233 10.82 8.06 10.14
C MET A 233 12.26 8.09 10.65
N TYR A 234 12.42 8.27 11.97
CA TYR A 234 13.70 8.16 12.64
C TYR A 234 14.06 6.68 12.89
N PRO A 235 15.32 6.25 12.71
CA PRO A 235 16.52 7.04 12.41
C PRO A 235 16.85 7.17 10.91
N ALA A 236 16.01 6.68 10.00
CA ALA A 236 16.29 6.74 8.58
C ALA A 236 16.40 8.21 8.10
N ASN A 237 15.35 9.02 8.33
CA ASN A 237 15.28 10.44 8.00
C ASN A 237 15.82 10.75 6.59
N THR A 238 15.36 10.00 5.60
CA THR A 238 15.72 10.13 4.17
C THR A 238 14.60 10.74 3.33
N GLY A 239 13.41 10.94 3.91
CA GLY A 239 12.33 11.72 3.33
C GLY A 239 12.71 13.19 3.17
N ALA A 240 12.37 13.80 2.04
CA ALA A 240 12.77 15.16 1.71
C ALA A 240 11.87 16.19 2.38
N VAL A 241 12.46 17.15 3.09
CA VAL A 241 11.74 18.05 3.99
C VAL A 241 12.04 19.52 3.72
N LEU A 242 11.05 20.38 3.99
CA LEU A 242 11.19 21.83 3.79
C LEU A 242 12.06 22.51 4.86
N GLY A 243 12.29 21.84 5.99
CA GLY A 243 13.17 22.26 7.08
C GLY A 243 13.94 21.08 7.65
N PRO A 244 15.10 21.30 8.29
CA PRO A 244 15.98 20.22 8.72
C PRO A 244 15.32 19.32 9.78
N TYR A 245 15.68 18.03 9.80
CA TYR A 245 15.35 17.15 10.92
C TYR A 245 16.07 17.57 12.20
N LEU A 246 15.44 17.29 13.34
CA LEU A 246 16.04 17.43 14.66
C LEU A 246 16.72 16.11 15.03
N TYR A 247 17.85 16.18 15.72
CA TYR A 247 18.56 15.00 16.21
C TYR A 247 18.80 15.12 17.71
N GLN A 248 18.76 13.97 18.38
CA GLN A 248 19.02 13.88 19.81
C GLN A 248 20.46 14.28 20.14
N VAL A 249 20.65 15.13 21.15
CA VAL A 249 21.98 15.51 21.63
C VAL A 249 22.48 14.48 22.63
N GLY A 250 23.39 13.59 22.21
CA GLY A 250 23.90 12.50 23.04
C GLY A 250 22.75 11.62 23.57
N ASN A 251 22.75 11.36 24.88
CA ASN A 251 21.65 10.64 25.56
C ASN A 251 20.68 11.60 26.29
N SER A 252 20.63 12.88 25.91
CA SER A 252 19.74 13.86 26.54
C SER A 252 18.31 13.78 26.00
N SER A 253 17.38 14.48 26.65
CA SER A 253 16.01 14.67 26.12
C SER A 253 15.92 15.79 25.09
N GLU A 254 17.03 16.47 24.79
CA GLU A 254 17.07 17.61 23.88
C GLU A 254 17.24 17.14 22.43
N TRP A 255 16.42 17.70 21.54
CA TRP A 255 16.45 17.48 20.11
C TRP A 255 16.69 18.81 19.43
N VAL A 256 17.77 18.92 18.65
CA VAL A 256 18.19 20.18 18.03
C VAL A 256 18.49 19.99 16.56
N VAL A 257 18.48 21.08 15.80
CA VAL A 257 19.04 21.11 14.46
C VAL A 257 20.57 21.10 14.60
N PRO A 258 21.29 20.11 14.05
CA PRO A 258 22.74 20.09 14.10
C PRO A 258 23.34 21.38 13.49
N PRO A 259 24.47 21.90 14.01
CA PRO A 259 25.05 23.18 13.55
C PRO A 259 25.35 23.29 12.05
N ASN A 260 25.48 22.15 11.35
CA ASN A 260 25.72 22.07 9.90
C ASN A 260 24.67 21.21 9.19
N ALA A 261 23.46 21.09 9.76
CA ALA A 261 22.41 20.30 9.14
C ALA A 261 21.98 20.91 7.80
N THR A 262 21.93 20.07 6.78
CA THR A 262 21.29 20.38 5.51
C THR A 262 19.87 19.84 5.52
N ILE A 263 18.99 20.46 4.74
CA ILE A 263 17.71 19.83 4.41
C ILE A 263 17.96 18.61 3.52
N VAL A 264 17.13 17.59 3.70
CA VAL A 264 17.11 16.45 2.78
C VAL A 264 16.34 16.88 1.55
N GLU A 265 17.00 16.87 0.39
CA GLU A 265 16.42 17.29 -0.88
C GLU A 265 15.78 16.10 -1.62
N PRO A 266 14.73 16.33 -2.41
CA PRO A 266 14.16 15.30 -3.27
C PRO A 266 15.21 14.78 -4.28
N TYR A 267 15.21 13.47 -4.52
CA TYR A 267 16.14 12.77 -5.39
C TYR A 267 16.11 13.28 -6.83
N VAL A 268 14.93 13.68 -7.30
CA VAL A 268 14.71 14.12 -8.68
C VAL A 268 14.60 15.64 -8.76
N LYS A 269 15.37 16.23 -9.67
CA LYS A 269 15.35 17.66 -9.98
C LYS A 269 14.04 18.09 -10.65
N LEU A 270 13.70 19.36 -10.52
CA LEU A 270 12.45 19.93 -11.04
C LEU A 270 12.33 19.78 -12.56
N GLU A 271 13.34 20.21 -13.33
CA GLU A 271 13.21 20.27 -14.79
C GLU A 271 13.06 18.90 -15.45
N PRO A 272 13.85 17.86 -15.10
CA PRO A 272 13.66 16.51 -15.63
C PRO A 272 12.32 15.90 -15.22
N LEU A 273 11.86 16.12 -13.97
CA LEU A 273 10.56 15.64 -13.51
C LEU A 273 9.42 16.28 -14.31
N ALA A 274 9.42 17.61 -14.46
CA ALA A 274 8.40 18.31 -15.21
C ALA A 274 8.34 17.87 -16.68
N ALA A 275 9.51 17.69 -17.31
CA ALA A 275 9.60 17.17 -18.68
C ALA A 275 9.03 15.74 -18.78
N LEU A 276 9.39 14.85 -17.86
CA LEU A 276 8.89 13.48 -17.82
C LEU A 276 7.37 13.43 -17.64
N LEU A 277 6.83 14.14 -16.65
CA LEU A 277 5.38 14.16 -16.40
C LEU A 277 4.61 14.74 -17.59
N GLY A 278 5.14 15.78 -18.24
CA GLY A 278 4.57 16.33 -19.46
C GLY A 278 4.54 15.33 -20.62
N GLU A 279 5.63 14.60 -20.86
CA GLU A 279 5.69 13.59 -21.93
C GLU A 279 4.84 12.35 -21.64
N LEU A 280 4.78 11.88 -20.38
CA LEU A 280 3.87 10.81 -19.97
C LEU A 280 2.41 11.22 -20.20
N ALA A 281 2.04 12.43 -19.77
CA ALA A 281 0.69 12.94 -19.94
C ALA A 281 0.28 13.05 -21.42
N LYS A 282 1.19 13.47 -22.32
CA LYS A 282 0.93 13.52 -23.78
C LYS A 282 0.63 12.14 -24.36
N ASN A 283 1.19 11.09 -23.77
CA ASN A 283 0.99 9.70 -24.16
C ASN A 283 -0.11 8.99 -23.35
N ARG A 284 -0.88 9.72 -22.52
CA ARG A 284 -1.94 9.18 -21.65
C ARG A 284 -1.44 8.07 -20.71
N VAL A 285 -0.20 8.22 -20.24
CA VAL A 285 0.36 7.38 -19.18
C VAL A 285 0.24 8.15 -17.87
N ASP A 286 -0.36 7.51 -16.87
CA ASP A 286 -0.54 8.05 -15.52
C ASP A 286 0.75 7.92 -14.70
N ALA A 287 0.84 8.58 -13.56
CA ALA A 287 1.99 8.48 -12.67
C ALA A 287 1.57 8.34 -11.21
N GLN A 288 2.10 7.31 -10.54
CA GLN A 288 2.12 7.21 -9.09
C GLN A 288 3.53 7.58 -8.60
N ILE A 289 3.63 8.54 -7.68
CA ILE A 289 4.91 9.12 -7.28
C ILE A 289 5.03 8.99 -5.76
N HIS A 290 5.98 8.17 -5.29
CA HIS A 290 6.36 8.14 -3.89
C HIS A 290 6.93 9.50 -3.49
N ALA A 291 6.26 10.17 -2.55
CA ALA A 291 6.76 11.37 -1.89
C ALA A 291 6.28 11.36 -0.44
N ASP A 292 7.20 11.12 0.48
CA ASP A 292 6.89 10.93 1.88
C ASP A 292 6.96 12.25 2.67
N GLY A 293 8.06 12.98 2.48
CA GLY A 293 8.27 14.28 3.09
C GLY A 293 7.64 15.46 2.33
N ASP A 294 7.38 16.55 3.04
CA ASP A 294 6.74 17.75 2.51
C ASP A 294 7.55 18.45 1.40
N GLY A 295 8.87 18.30 1.40
CA GLY A 295 9.76 18.77 0.34
C GLY A 295 9.56 17.98 -0.97
N ALA A 296 9.39 16.66 -0.88
CA ALA A 296 9.12 15.82 -2.05
C ALA A 296 7.72 16.08 -2.61
N VAL A 297 6.71 16.19 -1.75
CA VAL A 297 5.33 16.57 -2.13
C VAL A 297 5.37 17.89 -2.92
N ARG A 298 6.04 18.91 -2.39
CA ARG A 298 6.15 20.21 -3.07
C ARG A 298 6.83 20.13 -4.42
N ARG A 299 7.93 19.37 -4.53
CA ARG A 299 8.66 19.17 -5.80
C ARG A 299 7.77 18.55 -6.88
N VAL A 300 6.91 17.59 -6.51
CA VAL A 300 5.93 17.02 -7.45
C VAL A 300 4.95 18.09 -7.92
N LEU A 301 4.37 18.87 -6.99
CA LEU A 301 3.41 19.92 -7.35
C LEU A 301 4.05 21.01 -8.23
N ASP A 302 5.28 21.42 -7.93
CA ASP A 302 6.06 22.35 -8.75
C ASP A 302 6.23 21.82 -10.18
N ALA A 303 6.59 20.54 -10.34
CA ALA A 303 6.74 19.92 -11.65
C ALA A 303 5.42 19.85 -12.43
N VAL A 304 4.31 19.57 -11.73
CA VAL A 304 2.96 19.56 -12.34
C VAL A 304 2.58 20.94 -12.84
N GLU A 305 2.83 21.98 -12.05
CA GLU A 305 2.57 23.36 -12.42
C GLU A 305 3.36 23.78 -13.67
N VAL A 306 4.65 23.44 -13.71
CA VAL A 306 5.53 23.72 -14.86
C VAL A 306 4.98 23.09 -16.15
N PHE A 307 4.65 21.80 -16.16
CA PHE A 307 4.19 21.18 -17.40
C PHE A 307 2.77 21.63 -17.78
N ARG A 308 1.89 21.87 -16.81
CA ARG A 308 0.53 22.38 -17.07
C ARG A 308 0.56 23.76 -17.70
N ALA A 309 1.47 24.63 -17.28
CA ALA A 309 1.66 25.94 -17.91
C ALA A 309 2.07 25.81 -19.38
N GLN A 310 2.85 24.78 -19.73
CA GLN A 310 3.28 24.51 -21.10
C GLN A 310 2.22 23.79 -21.96
N SER A 311 1.32 23.01 -21.33
CA SER A 311 0.30 22.20 -21.99
C SER A 311 -1.09 22.35 -21.34
N PRO A 312 -1.69 23.56 -21.31
CA PRO A 312 -2.90 23.84 -20.53
C PRO A 312 -4.16 23.09 -20.99
N ASN A 313 -4.18 22.61 -22.24
CA ASN A 313 -5.30 21.85 -22.80
C ASN A 313 -5.17 20.33 -22.59
N LEU A 314 -4.02 19.86 -22.10
CA LEU A 314 -3.82 18.45 -21.80
C LEU A 314 -4.50 18.17 -20.45
N THR A 315 -5.51 17.31 -20.46
CA THR A 315 -6.38 17.07 -19.28
C THR A 315 -6.61 15.58 -19.00
N ASP A 316 -6.22 14.70 -19.94
CA ASP A 316 -6.49 13.27 -19.83
C ASP A 316 -5.26 12.48 -19.36
N TYR A 317 -4.88 12.73 -18.12
CA TYR A 317 -3.85 12.03 -17.36
C TYR A 317 -4.24 12.01 -15.89
N LYS A 318 -3.60 11.13 -15.11
CA LYS A 318 -3.71 11.12 -13.65
C LYS A 318 -2.33 11.09 -13.05
N ILE A 319 -2.12 11.93 -12.05
CA ILE A 319 -0.90 11.95 -11.24
C ILE A 319 -1.35 11.81 -9.80
N ALA A 320 -0.79 10.84 -9.09
CA ALA A 320 -1.01 10.65 -7.66
C ALA A 320 0.32 10.69 -6.91
N ILE A 321 0.31 11.36 -5.77
CA ILE A 321 1.35 11.24 -4.77
C ILE A 321 1.00 10.08 -3.86
N ALA A 322 1.87 9.08 -3.76
CA ALA A 322 1.77 8.01 -2.79
C ALA A 322 2.40 8.45 -1.46
N HIS A 323 1.84 7.95 -0.37
CA HIS A 323 2.19 8.26 1.02
C HIS A 323 1.70 9.65 1.41
N ALA A 324 2.42 10.71 1.02
CA ALA A 324 2.18 12.08 1.50
C ALA A 324 2.02 12.14 3.04
N GLU A 325 2.80 11.32 3.76
CA GLU A 325 2.73 11.19 5.22
C GLU A 325 2.94 12.55 5.87
N LEU A 326 3.90 13.34 5.37
CA LEU A 326 4.06 14.73 5.73
C LEU A 326 3.77 15.62 4.52
N SER A 327 2.77 16.50 4.67
CA SER A 327 2.48 17.52 3.66
C SER A 327 2.17 18.86 4.30
N HIS A 328 2.80 19.91 3.79
CA HIS A 328 2.67 21.25 4.35
C HIS A 328 1.32 21.89 3.96
N PRO A 329 0.67 22.68 4.85
CA PRO A 329 -0.65 23.26 4.61
C PRO A 329 -0.84 24.02 3.30
N ASP A 330 0.18 24.77 2.88
CA ASP A 330 0.18 25.52 1.61
C ASP A 330 -0.06 24.63 0.37
N ASP A 331 0.31 23.34 0.45
CA ASP A 331 0.20 22.41 -0.66
C ASP A 331 -1.15 21.69 -0.72
N TRP A 332 -1.95 21.68 0.35
CA TRP A 332 -3.20 20.90 0.37
C TRP A 332 -4.22 21.39 -0.67
N LYS A 333 -4.49 22.70 -0.69
CA LYS A 333 -5.36 23.31 -1.70
C LYS A 333 -4.71 23.31 -3.08
N ARG A 334 -3.41 23.66 -3.13
CA ARG A 334 -2.63 23.70 -4.36
C ARG A 334 -2.67 22.37 -5.11
N ARG A 335 -2.52 21.24 -4.41
CA ARG A 335 -2.65 19.88 -4.95
C ARG A 335 -4.01 19.67 -5.62
N GLY A 336 -5.10 20.06 -4.95
CA GLY A 336 -6.45 19.97 -5.48
C GLY A 336 -6.65 20.78 -6.75
N ASP A 337 -6.20 22.05 -6.75
CA ASP A 337 -6.24 22.95 -7.92
C ASP A 337 -5.41 22.39 -9.10
N LEU A 338 -4.29 21.71 -8.79
CA LEU A 338 -3.44 21.04 -9.76
C LEU A 338 -4.01 19.70 -10.27
N GLY A 339 -5.09 19.19 -9.68
CA GLY A 339 -5.71 17.94 -10.11
C GLY A 339 -4.93 16.69 -9.68
N VAL A 340 -3.98 16.83 -8.75
CA VAL A 340 -3.09 15.76 -8.29
C VAL A 340 -3.79 14.96 -7.19
N ASP A 341 -3.82 13.64 -7.32
CA ASP A 341 -4.40 12.73 -6.33
C ASP A 341 -3.42 12.42 -5.20
N ALA A 342 -3.92 11.97 -4.05
CA ALA A 342 -3.11 11.52 -2.92
C ALA A 342 -3.56 10.11 -2.52
N ILE A 343 -2.63 9.16 -2.55
CA ILE A 343 -2.82 7.77 -2.13
C ILE A 343 -2.15 7.63 -0.77
N VAL A 344 -2.94 7.41 0.27
CA VAL A 344 -2.51 7.46 1.68
C VAL A 344 -2.81 6.13 2.38
N SER A 345 -2.05 5.83 3.42
CA SER A 345 -2.14 4.57 4.16
C SER A 345 -2.73 4.79 5.55
N PHE A 346 -4.01 4.43 5.73
CA PHE A 346 -4.73 4.78 6.96
C PHE A 346 -4.17 4.12 8.22
N GLN A 347 -3.59 2.92 8.09
CA GLN A 347 -3.03 2.18 9.21
C GLN A 347 -1.81 2.85 9.84
N TRP A 348 -1.18 3.82 9.18
CA TRP A 348 -0.06 4.58 9.75
C TRP A 348 -0.52 5.70 10.68
N ALA A 349 -1.80 6.11 10.62
CA ALA A 349 -2.38 7.11 11.50
C ALA A 349 -2.78 6.56 12.89
N GLN A 350 -1.90 5.80 13.53
CA GLN A 350 -2.07 5.29 14.89
C GLN A 350 -0.74 5.35 15.66
N PRO A 351 -0.76 5.49 17.00
CA PRO A 351 0.47 5.45 17.78
C PRO A 351 1.22 4.13 17.62
N SER A 352 2.53 4.20 17.39
CA SER A 352 3.42 3.03 17.26
C SER A 352 4.86 3.43 17.61
N ALA A 353 5.74 2.45 17.77
CA ALA A 353 7.16 2.69 18.03
C ALA A 353 7.86 3.41 16.87
N THR A 354 7.34 3.27 15.64
CA THR A 354 7.79 4.01 14.45
C THR A 354 7.60 5.52 14.60
N TRP A 355 6.57 5.95 15.32
CA TRP A 355 6.22 7.35 15.49
C TRP A 355 6.72 7.94 16.81
N ASP A 356 6.30 7.33 17.91
CA ASP A 356 6.41 7.88 19.26
C ASP A 356 7.50 7.14 20.07
N PRO A 357 8.48 7.84 20.67
CA PRO A 357 8.67 9.30 20.67
C PRO A 357 9.61 9.82 19.57
N LEU A 358 10.37 8.93 18.94
CA LEU A 358 11.59 9.35 18.22
C LEU A 358 11.29 10.12 16.93
N THR A 359 10.35 9.66 16.12
CA THR A 359 10.00 10.35 14.88
C THR A 359 9.28 11.67 15.16
N PHE A 360 8.38 11.70 16.15
CA PHE A 360 7.76 12.97 16.58
C PHE A 360 8.78 13.99 17.06
N ASN A 361 9.79 13.56 17.83
CA ASN A 361 10.86 14.45 18.27
C ASN A 361 11.75 14.91 17.10
N SER A 362 12.07 14.01 16.16
CA SER A 362 12.86 14.33 14.97
C SER A 362 12.17 15.35 14.05
N LEU A 363 10.85 15.22 13.89
CA LEU A 363 10.05 16.15 13.09
C LEU A 363 9.81 17.47 13.83
N GLY A 364 9.68 17.41 15.15
CA GLY A 364 9.42 18.57 15.98
C GLY A 364 7.95 18.99 15.96
N SER A 365 7.56 19.79 16.95
CA SER A 365 6.17 20.17 17.22
C SER A 365 5.50 20.95 16.09
N GLU A 366 6.25 21.56 15.19
CA GLU A 366 5.69 22.30 14.05
C GLU A 366 5.18 21.37 12.94
N ARG A 367 5.86 20.25 12.70
CA ARG A 367 5.52 19.30 11.61
C ARG A 367 4.58 18.19 12.05
N VAL A 368 4.64 17.76 13.32
CA VAL A 368 3.79 16.69 13.86
C VAL A 368 2.29 16.88 13.59
N PRO A 369 1.71 18.10 13.66
CA PRO A 369 0.31 18.33 13.31
C PRO A 369 -0.05 18.07 11.84
N TYR A 370 0.94 17.98 10.94
CA TYR A 370 0.76 17.79 9.50
C TYR A 370 0.99 16.34 9.06
N LEU A 371 1.24 15.44 10.01
CA LEU A 371 1.37 14.01 9.75
C LEU A 371 0.02 13.37 9.43
N GLU A 372 0.00 12.55 8.38
CA GLU A 372 -1.15 11.78 7.95
C GLU A 372 -2.41 12.65 7.86
N ALA A 373 -2.26 13.84 7.27
CA ALA A 373 -3.26 14.92 7.25
C ALA A 373 -4.41 14.65 6.26
N PHE A 374 -4.96 13.43 6.26
CA PHE A 374 -5.91 12.92 5.26
C PHE A 374 -7.09 13.84 5.01
N VAL A 375 -7.66 14.39 6.09
CA VAL A 375 -8.86 15.22 6.01
C VAL A 375 -8.52 16.58 5.42
N ASP A 376 -7.41 17.19 5.83
CA ASP A 376 -6.99 18.49 5.33
C ASP A 376 -6.54 18.41 3.86
N ILE A 377 -5.83 17.34 3.49
CA ILE A 377 -5.54 17.00 2.10
C ILE A 377 -6.84 16.85 1.29
N ALA A 378 -7.83 16.11 1.81
CA ALA A 378 -9.10 15.88 1.12
C ALA A 378 -9.91 17.18 0.92
N GLU A 379 -10.00 18.02 1.95
CA GLU A 379 -10.67 19.32 1.90
C GLU A 379 -9.96 20.33 1.00
N GLY A 380 -8.68 20.09 0.67
CA GLY A 380 -7.92 20.82 -0.33
C GLY A 380 -8.46 20.70 -1.77
N GLY A 381 -9.51 19.93 -2.02
CA GLY A 381 -10.29 19.98 -3.26
C GLY A 381 -10.41 18.66 -4.02
N ARG A 382 -9.83 17.57 -3.52
CA ARG A 382 -9.98 16.21 -4.08
C ARG A 382 -9.92 15.17 -2.96
N PRO A 383 -10.80 14.14 -2.94
CA PRO A 383 -10.72 13.07 -1.96
C PRO A 383 -9.34 12.38 -1.96
N VAL A 384 -8.95 11.87 -0.79
CA VAL A 384 -7.82 10.93 -0.70
C VAL A 384 -8.23 9.55 -1.19
N ILE A 385 -7.25 8.79 -1.63
CA ILE A 385 -7.36 7.40 -2.04
C ILE A 385 -6.64 6.56 -1.00
N TYR A 386 -7.18 5.39 -0.68
CA TYR A 386 -6.48 4.48 0.21
C TYR A 386 -5.58 3.52 -0.58
N GLY A 387 -4.35 3.33 -0.09
CA GLY A 387 -3.47 2.22 -0.46
C GLY A 387 -2.89 1.61 0.82
N SER A 388 -2.82 0.29 0.90
CA SER A 388 -2.32 -0.38 2.11
C SER A 388 -0.80 -0.43 2.19
N ASP A 389 -0.11 -0.24 1.07
CA ASP A 389 1.33 -0.47 0.94
C ASP A 389 1.78 -1.84 1.49
N TRP A 390 0.90 -2.85 1.39
CA TRP A 390 1.20 -4.19 1.84
C TRP A 390 2.38 -4.76 1.02
N PRO A 391 3.45 -5.28 1.66
CA PRO A 391 3.48 -5.81 3.03
C PRO A 391 4.21 -5.00 4.10
N ILE A 392 4.33 -3.68 3.99
CA ILE A 392 4.95 -2.86 5.06
C ILE A 392 4.29 -3.13 6.42
N ASP A 393 2.95 -3.04 6.46
CA ASP A 393 2.14 -3.55 7.57
C ASP A 393 1.42 -4.83 7.18
N GLN A 394 0.98 -5.58 8.20
CA GLN A 394 0.12 -6.75 7.97
C GLN A 394 -1.20 -6.35 7.30
N LEU A 395 -1.68 -7.20 6.40
CA LEU A 395 -2.91 -6.95 5.64
C LEU A 395 -4.15 -7.05 6.56
N ASP A 396 -4.66 -5.90 7.01
CA ASP A 396 -5.91 -5.78 7.77
C ASP A 396 -6.64 -4.47 7.42
N GLU A 397 -7.52 -4.55 6.43
CA GLU A 397 -8.25 -3.39 5.91
C GLU A 397 -9.22 -2.79 6.93
N PHE A 398 -9.74 -3.60 7.87
CA PHE A 398 -10.66 -3.09 8.89
C PHE A 398 -9.93 -2.35 9.99
N LEU A 399 -8.74 -2.82 10.37
CA LEU A 399 -7.84 -2.07 11.23
C LEU A 399 -7.43 -0.76 10.57
N ALA A 400 -7.04 -0.79 9.29
CA ALA A 400 -6.69 0.41 8.53
C ALA A 400 -7.85 1.42 8.48
N LEU A 401 -9.06 0.98 8.15
CA LEU A 401 -10.26 1.84 8.17
C LEU A 401 -10.53 2.43 9.55
N LYS A 402 -10.38 1.64 10.63
CA LYS A 402 -10.51 2.14 12.00
C LYS A 402 -9.48 3.24 12.26
N ALA A 403 -8.21 3.00 11.94
CA ALA A 403 -7.14 3.99 12.13
C ALA A 403 -7.43 5.28 11.34
N GLY A 404 -7.87 5.20 10.08
CA GLY A 404 -8.26 6.36 9.28
C GLY A 404 -9.44 7.16 9.89
N VAL A 405 -10.44 6.46 10.43
CA VAL A 405 -11.65 7.09 11.00
C VAL A 405 -11.39 7.70 12.38
N ILE A 406 -10.69 7.01 13.28
CA ILE A 406 -10.57 7.44 14.68
C ILE A 406 -9.15 7.78 15.14
N ARG A 407 -8.12 7.54 14.31
CA ARG A 407 -6.70 7.78 14.57
C ARG A 407 -6.14 7.06 15.80
N GLN A 408 -6.60 5.82 15.99
CA GLN A 408 -6.27 4.97 17.13
C GLN A 408 -6.19 3.51 16.69
N GLY A 409 -5.24 2.78 17.29
CA GLY A 409 -5.13 1.34 17.11
C GLY A 409 -6.18 0.55 17.87
N ASP A 410 -6.09 -0.77 17.81
CA ASP A 410 -6.91 -1.71 18.56
C ASP A 410 -6.09 -2.56 19.55
N PRO A 411 -6.35 -2.47 20.86
CA PRO A 411 -5.65 -3.29 21.85
C PRO A 411 -6.00 -4.79 21.77
N GLN A 412 -7.12 -5.14 21.12
CA GLN A 412 -7.58 -6.53 20.97
C GLN A 412 -7.18 -7.14 19.62
N ASN A 413 -6.71 -6.34 18.67
CA ASN A 413 -6.24 -6.83 17.39
C ASN A 413 -4.73 -7.07 17.44
N PRO A 414 -4.23 -8.30 17.26
CA PRO A 414 -2.80 -8.60 17.30
C PRO A 414 -1.99 -7.90 16.20
N HIS A 415 -2.60 -7.47 15.09
CA HIS A 415 -1.92 -6.76 14.01
C HIS A 415 -1.74 -5.26 14.32
N SER A 416 -2.35 -4.78 15.40
CA SER A 416 -2.30 -3.38 15.81
C SER A 416 -1.17 -3.16 16.82
N PRO A 417 -0.35 -2.10 16.67
CA PRO A 417 0.64 -1.69 17.67
C PRO A 417 0.03 -1.51 19.07
N ALA A 418 -1.25 -1.12 19.17
CA ALA A 418 -1.93 -0.99 20.46
C ALA A 418 -2.07 -2.32 21.23
N SER A 419 -1.94 -3.48 20.58
CA SER A 419 -1.92 -4.77 21.28
C SER A 419 -0.69 -4.95 22.18
N GLN A 420 0.38 -4.20 21.93
CA GLN A 420 1.61 -4.20 22.73
C GLN A 420 1.46 -3.43 24.06
N GLY A 421 0.34 -2.75 24.27
CA GLY A 421 0.05 -2.01 25.50
C GLY A 421 0.39 -0.52 25.42
N ALA A 422 0.64 0.07 26.60
CA ALA A 422 0.96 1.50 26.68
C ALA A 422 2.38 1.79 26.13
N PRO A 423 2.60 2.94 25.47
CA PRO A 423 1.64 4.04 25.29
C PRO A 423 0.70 3.86 24.08
N PHE A 424 0.91 2.86 23.23
CA PHE A 424 0.23 2.76 21.94
C PHE A 424 -1.29 2.55 22.04
N ASN A 425 -1.76 1.92 23.12
CA ASN A 425 -3.18 1.70 23.38
C ASN A 425 -3.93 2.85 24.07
N THR A 426 -3.22 3.87 24.56
CA THR A 426 -3.80 4.96 25.36
C THR A 426 -3.70 6.32 24.67
N SER A 427 -2.74 6.47 23.75
CA SER A 427 -2.56 7.69 22.95
C SER A 427 -3.50 7.74 21.74
N THR A 428 -3.71 8.95 21.21
CA THR A 428 -4.35 9.16 19.91
C THR A 428 -3.31 9.78 18.98
N PHE A 429 -3.29 9.34 17.73
CA PHE A 429 -2.36 9.91 16.75
C PHE A 429 -2.78 11.35 16.41
N PRO A 430 -1.84 12.31 16.31
CA PRO A 430 -2.14 13.73 16.03
C PRO A 430 -2.97 13.91 14.75
N GLY A 431 -3.79 14.94 14.64
CA GLY A 431 -4.54 15.25 13.40
C GLY A 431 -6.05 14.96 13.45
N ARG A 432 -6.72 15.15 12.31
CA ARG A 432 -8.19 15.14 12.21
C ARG A 432 -8.77 13.77 11.84
N LYS A 433 -9.92 13.45 12.44
CA LYS A 433 -10.66 12.20 12.21
C LYS A 433 -11.49 12.26 10.93
N MET A 434 -11.42 11.21 10.12
CA MET A 434 -12.23 11.07 8.91
C MET A 434 -13.63 10.52 9.24
N THR A 435 -14.64 10.84 8.42
CA THR A 435 -15.93 10.15 8.51
C THR A 435 -15.80 8.72 7.99
N ARG A 436 -16.64 7.81 8.49
CA ARG A 436 -16.68 6.43 7.99
C ARG A 436 -17.00 6.36 6.50
N GLU A 437 -17.87 7.25 6.03
CA GLU A 437 -18.23 7.34 4.61
C GLU A 437 -17.03 7.72 3.74
N ALA A 438 -16.28 8.76 4.12
CA ALA A 438 -15.10 9.18 3.37
C ALA A 438 -14.02 8.07 3.36
N ALA A 439 -13.81 7.37 4.48
CA ALA A 439 -12.87 6.25 4.54
C ALA A 439 -13.29 5.09 3.63
N LEU A 440 -14.59 4.73 3.61
CA LEU A 440 -15.12 3.70 2.72
C LEU A 440 -15.02 4.10 1.25
N ARG A 441 -15.27 5.37 0.91
CA ARG A 441 -15.11 5.87 -0.46
C ARG A 441 -13.64 5.83 -0.90
N ALA A 442 -12.71 6.19 -0.03
CA ALA A 442 -11.27 6.20 -0.30
C ALA A 442 -10.73 4.82 -0.71
N ILE A 443 -11.17 3.75 -0.02
CA ILE A 443 -10.77 2.35 -0.30
C ILE A 443 -11.55 1.70 -1.45
N THR A 444 -12.61 2.34 -1.96
CA THR A 444 -13.45 1.78 -3.03
C THR A 444 -13.47 2.66 -4.27
N ILE A 445 -14.42 3.58 -4.38
CA ILE A 445 -14.68 4.35 -5.60
C ILE A 445 -13.55 5.34 -5.93
N GLU A 446 -12.90 5.94 -4.93
CA GLU A 446 -11.80 6.88 -5.20
C GLU A 446 -10.55 6.14 -5.68
N ALA A 447 -10.26 4.95 -5.13
CA ALA A 447 -9.22 4.07 -5.67
C ALA A 447 -9.54 3.67 -7.12
N ALA A 448 -10.77 3.24 -7.39
CA ALA A 448 -11.21 2.93 -8.76
C ALA A 448 -11.09 4.13 -9.72
N ARG A 449 -11.31 5.36 -9.23
CA ARG A 449 -11.17 6.60 -10.01
C ARG A 449 -9.74 6.83 -10.44
N PHE A 450 -8.75 6.65 -9.57
CA PHE A 450 -7.35 6.72 -10.01
C PHE A 450 -7.04 5.62 -11.01
N LEU A 451 -7.61 4.43 -10.78
CA LEU A 451 -7.44 3.30 -11.67
C LEU A 451 -8.17 3.40 -13.02
N ARG A 452 -8.88 4.50 -13.31
CA ARG A 452 -9.73 4.68 -14.51
C ARG A 452 -10.79 3.57 -14.67
N ALA A 453 -11.23 3.01 -13.55
CA ALA A 453 -12.10 1.85 -13.49
C ALA A 453 -13.38 2.11 -12.68
N ASP A 454 -13.61 3.36 -12.27
CA ASP A 454 -14.78 3.86 -11.52
C ASP A 454 -16.12 3.72 -12.26
N THR A 455 -16.10 3.40 -13.56
CA THR A 455 -17.30 3.03 -14.32
C THR A 455 -17.59 1.52 -14.33
N SER A 456 -16.72 0.72 -13.74
CA SER A 456 -16.79 -0.76 -13.74
C SER A 456 -16.65 -1.38 -12.35
N ILE A 457 -15.95 -0.74 -11.43
CA ILE A 457 -15.67 -1.18 -10.06
C ILE A 457 -15.68 0.02 -9.11
N GLY A 458 -15.66 -0.25 -7.80
CA GLY A 458 -15.60 0.79 -6.76
C GLY A 458 -16.96 1.19 -6.19
N SER A 459 -18.06 0.99 -6.95
CA SER A 459 -19.43 1.11 -6.44
C SER A 459 -20.29 -0.08 -6.89
N LEU A 460 -21.40 -0.31 -6.21
CA LEU A 460 -22.41 -1.31 -6.57
C LEU A 460 -23.63 -0.56 -7.14
N GLU A 461 -23.45 -0.01 -8.34
CA GLU A 461 -24.41 0.84 -9.02
C GLU A 461 -24.79 0.27 -10.39
N VAL A 462 -25.97 0.62 -10.85
CA VAL A 462 -26.50 0.31 -12.19
C VAL A 462 -27.12 1.57 -12.76
N PRO A 463 -27.32 1.67 -14.09
CA PRO A 463 -28.10 2.76 -14.66
C PRO A 463 -29.48 2.89 -13.98
N GLU A 464 -29.97 4.12 -13.81
CA GLU A 464 -31.19 4.41 -13.05
C GLU A 464 -32.41 3.63 -13.59
N GLU A 465 -32.48 3.49 -14.92
CA GLU A 465 -33.51 2.74 -15.64
C GLU A 465 -33.46 1.21 -15.41
N GLU A 466 -32.34 0.71 -14.92
CA GLU A 466 -32.12 -0.71 -14.60
C GLU A 466 -32.32 -1.04 -13.12
N ILE A 467 -32.44 -0.05 -12.23
CA ILE A 467 -32.62 -0.26 -10.78
C ILE A 467 -33.81 -1.19 -10.51
N ALA A 468 -34.94 -0.95 -11.18
CA ALA A 468 -36.15 -1.77 -11.03
C ALA A 468 -36.06 -3.19 -11.64
N ARG A 469 -34.98 -3.47 -12.39
CA ARG A 469 -34.75 -4.76 -13.08
C ARG A 469 -33.72 -5.63 -12.37
N GLN A 470 -33.16 -5.16 -11.25
CA GLN A 470 -32.20 -5.93 -10.47
C GLN A 470 -32.87 -7.17 -9.84
N LYS A 471 -32.11 -8.26 -9.77
CA LYS A 471 -32.54 -9.51 -9.15
C LYS A 471 -31.63 -9.83 -7.96
N VAL A 472 -32.22 -10.10 -6.80
CA VAL A 472 -31.46 -10.62 -5.66
C VAL A 472 -30.98 -12.03 -5.99
N LEU A 473 -29.67 -12.24 -5.98
CA LEU A 473 -29.06 -13.55 -6.24
C LEU A 473 -28.75 -14.32 -4.95
N LEU A 474 -28.37 -13.60 -3.91
CA LEU A 474 -27.94 -14.12 -2.62
C LEU A 474 -28.41 -13.14 -1.52
N THR A 475 -28.99 -13.67 -0.45
CA THR A 475 -29.23 -12.91 0.78
C THR A 475 -28.48 -13.57 1.92
N MET A 476 -27.73 -12.79 2.68
CA MET A 476 -27.06 -13.21 3.90
C MET A 476 -27.60 -12.43 5.09
N LEU A 477 -27.86 -13.13 6.20
CA LEU A 477 -28.31 -12.51 7.45
C LEU A 477 -27.58 -13.17 8.62
N GLY A 478 -26.89 -12.38 9.44
CA GLY A 478 -26.14 -12.89 10.59
C GLY A 478 -25.03 -13.87 10.20
N GLY A 479 -24.42 -13.69 9.01
CA GLY A 479 -23.39 -14.58 8.47
C GLY A 479 -23.91 -15.84 7.75
N GLU A 480 -25.20 -16.11 7.81
CA GLU A 480 -25.82 -17.29 7.19
C GLU A 480 -26.40 -16.94 5.83
N VAL A 481 -26.20 -17.79 4.83
CA VAL A 481 -26.92 -17.70 3.56
C VAL A 481 -28.37 -18.09 3.81
N VAL A 482 -29.30 -17.15 3.67
CA VAL A 482 -30.74 -17.37 3.92
C VAL A 482 -31.55 -17.50 2.63
N TYR A 483 -31.00 -17.09 1.49
CA TYR A 483 -31.63 -17.21 0.18
C TYR A 483 -30.57 -17.30 -0.92
N VAL A 484 -30.80 -18.19 -1.89
CA VAL A 484 -30.08 -18.24 -3.18
C VAL A 484 -31.15 -18.32 -4.25
N ALA A 485 -31.13 -17.44 -5.25
CA ALA A 485 -32.16 -17.43 -6.28
C ALA A 485 -32.10 -18.68 -7.18
N ASP A 486 -33.25 -19.18 -7.60
CA ASP A 486 -33.33 -20.33 -8.50
C ASP A 486 -32.51 -20.11 -9.78
N GLY A 487 -31.76 -21.14 -10.17
CA GLY A 487 -30.84 -21.11 -11.31
C GLY A 487 -29.51 -20.40 -11.05
N THR A 488 -29.27 -19.90 -9.83
CA THR A 488 -27.99 -19.31 -9.45
C THR A 488 -27.07 -20.39 -8.89
N ASP A 489 -25.94 -20.64 -9.56
CA ASP A 489 -24.85 -21.46 -9.01
C ASP A 489 -23.76 -20.54 -8.48
N LEU A 490 -23.62 -20.49 -7.16
CA LEU A 490 -22.56 -19.73 -6.48
C LEU A 490 -21.26 -20.55 -6.33
N GLY A 491 -21.26 -21.79 -6.81
CA GLY A 491 -20.18 -22.75 -6.65
C GLY A 491 -20.02 -23.23 -5.20
N ARG A 492 -19.04 -24.12 -4.99
CA ARG A 492 -18.55 -24.58 -3.66
C ARG A 492 -19.63 -25.10 -2.69
N GLY A 493 -20.77 -25.57 -3.20
CA GLY A 493 -21.83 -26.16 -2.37
C GLY A 493 -22.56 -25.15 -1.48
N VAL A 494 -22.55 -23.85 -1.83
CA VAL A 494 -23.32 -22.84 -1.08
C VAL A 494 -24.81 -23.21 -1.14
N THR A 495 -25.41 -23.48 0.01
CA THR A 495 -26.83 -23.84 0.14
C THR A 495 -27.51 -22.88 1.12
N PRO A 496 -28.71 -22.36 0.78
CA PRO A 496 -29.43 -21.50 1.70
C PRO A 496 -30.00 -22.31 2.86
N LYS A 497 -29.90 -21.76 4.07
CA LYS A 497 -30.50 -22.28 5.30
C LYS A 497 -32.00 -22.51 5.16
N PHE A 498 -32.66 -21.68 4.35
CA PHE A 498 -34.07 -21.81 4.00
C PHE A 498 -34.17 -22.16 2.51
N PRO A 499 -34.41 -23.43 2.16
CA PRO A 499 -34.56 -23.83 0.77
C PRO A 499 -35.75 -23.15 0.10
N ASN A 500 -35.66 -22.85 -1.20
CA ASN A 500 -36.77 -22.30 -2.00
C ASN A 500 -37.90 -23.32 -2.26
N THR A 501 -37.98 -24.39 -1.47
CA THR A 501 -38.89 -25.53 -1.66
C THR A 501 -40.22 -25.39 -0.92
N ASN A 502 -40.43 -24.31 -0.15
CA ASN A 502 -41.70 -24.06 0.52
C ASN A 502 -42.79 -23.73 -0.51
N THR A 503 -43.56 -24.75 -0.88
CA THR A 503 -44.73 -24.69 -1.77
C THR A 503 -46.03 -24.32 -1.04
N THR A 504 -45.95 -23.88 0.23
CA THR A 504 -47.12 -23.55 1.03
C THR A 504 -47.77 -22.27 0.52
N THR A 505 -48.75 -22.42 -0.38
CA THR A 505 -49.73 -21.40 -0.74
C THR A 505 -50.68 -21.20 0.45
N ALA A 506 -50.19 -20.58 1.51
CA ALA A 506 -51.07 -20.10 2.57
C ALA A 506 -51.79 -18.84 2.06
N ASP A 507 -53.12 -18.83 2.13
CA ASP A 507 -53.88 -17.58 2.19
C ASP A 507 -53.35 -16.80 3.39
N VAL A 508 -52.40 -15.90 3.16
CA VAL A 508 -51.77 -15.11 4.21
C VAL A 508 -52.83 -14.12 4.72
N LYS A 509 -53.65 -14.58 5.68
CA LYS A 509 -54.39 -13.71 6.57
C LYS A 509 -53.36 -13.03 7.47
N ASN A 510 -53.36 -11.70 7.38
CA ASN A 510 -52.44 -10.77 8.06
C ASN A 510 -51.84 -11.31 9.36
N VAL A 511 -50.52 -11.50 9.39
CA VAL A 511 -49.75 -11.64 10.64
C VAL A 511 -48.82 -10.44 10.71
N GLY A 512 -48.95 -9.60 11.74
CA GLY A 512 -47.99 -8.53 12.03
C GLY A 512 -47.75 -7.48 10.94
N GLY A 513 -48.75 -7.14 10.12
CA GLY A 513 -48.63 -6.14 9.05
C GLY A 513 -48.21 -6.69 7.68
N PHE A 514 -47.82 -7.97 7.59
CA PHE A 514 -47.61 -8.64 6.31
C PHE A 514 -48.96 -8.98 5.67
N SER A 515 -49.49 -8.08 4.84
CA SER A 515 -50.67 -8.36 4.03
C SER A 515 -50.28 -9.06 2.74
N GLY A 516 -50.69 -10.33 2.58
CA GLY A 516 -50.37 -11.16 1.41
C GLY A 516 -51.11 -10.77 0.13
N ARG A 517 -50.96 -9.54 -0.35
CA ARG A 517 -51.26 -9.27 -1.77
C ARG A 517 -50.07 -9.75 -2.60
N ALA A 518 -50.28 -10.88 -3.27
CA ALA A 518 -49.40 -11.51 -4.25
C ALA A 518 -48.36 -12.49 -3.68
N ILE A 519 -48.82 -13.71 -3.39
CA ILE A 519 -47.99 -14.92 -3.47
C ILE A 519 -48.80 -16.00 -4.20
N SER A 520 -49.10 -15.82 -5.49
CA SER A 520 -49.34 -16.98 -6.39
C SER A 520 -49.13 -16.63 -7.87
N GLU A 521 -48.42 -17.51 -8.58
CA GLU A 521 -48.37 -17.55 -10.04
C GLU A 521 -49.74 -17.88 -10.65
N GLN A 522 -50.61 -18.61 -9.93
CA GLN A 522 -51.99 -18.91 -10.34
C GLN A 522 -52.87 -17.67 -10.52
N ALA A 523 -52.62 -16.57 -9.79
CA ALA A 523 -53.35 -15.32 -9.97
C ALA A 523 -53.02 -14.60 -11.30
N LYS A 524 -51.83 -14.83 -11.87
CA LYS A 524 -51.45 -14.31 -13.19
C LYS A 524 -52.13 -15.10 -14.31
N GLU A 525 -52.26 -16.41 -14.15
CA GLU A 525 -52.91 -17.30 -15.13
C GLU A 525 -54.43 -17.04 -15.22
N LEU A 526 -55.11 -16.79 -14.09
CA LEU A 526 -56.54 -16.49 -14.06
C LEU A 526 -56.94 -15.19 -14.80
N ARG A 527 -56.04 -14.20 -14.90
CA ARG A 527 -56.28 -12.99 -15.70
C ARG A 527 -56.32 -13.26 -17.21
N SER A 528 -55.65 -14.31 -17.68
CA SER A 528 -55.70 -14.71 -19.09
C SER A 528 -57.01 -15.44 -19.46
N VAL A 529 -57.61 -16.14 -18.49
CA VAL A 529 -58.87 -16.90 -18.68
C VAL A 529 -60.10 -15.99 -18.68
N LEU A 530 -60.07 -14.88 -17.94
CA LEU A 530 -61.17 -13.91 -17.90
C LEU A 530 -61.24 -12.99 -19.14
N GLY A 531 -60.27 -13.07 -20.06
CA GLY A 531 -60.26 -12.33 -21.33
C GLY A 531 -60.98 -13.04 -22.49
N ARG A 532 -61.52 -14.25 -22.29
CA ARG A 532 -62.23 -15.00 -23.32
C ARG A 532 -63.48 -15.68 -22.76
N ARG A 533 -64.60 -14.96 -22.74
CA ARG A 533 -65.92 -15.54 -23.07
C ARG A 533 -66.90 -14.45 -23.47
N HIS A 534 -67.33 -14.55 -24.72
CA HIS A 534 -68.41 -13.81 -25.34
C HIS A 534 -69.77 -14.03 -24.65
N SER A 535 -70.65 -13.06 -24.92
CA SER A 535 -72.10 -13.14 -25.00
C SER A 535 -72.89 -13.39 -23.71
N CYS A 536 -73.68 -12.39 -23.34
CA CYS A 536 -75.12 -12.61 -23.11
C CYS A 536 -75.90 -11.37 -23.56
N HIS A 537 -76.86 -11.60 -24.46
CA HIS A 537 -77.99 -10.75 -24.78
C HIS A 537 -78.90 -10.60 -23.55
N HIS A 538 -79.26 -9.37 -23.19
CA HIS A 538 -80.63 -8.83 -23.25
C HIS A 538 -80.65 -7.37 -22.83
#